data_AF-A0A2C1K730-F1
#
_entry.id   AF-A0A2C1K730-F1
#
_cell.length_a   1.000
_cell.length_b   1.000
_cell.length_c   1.000
_cell.angle_alpha   90.00
_cell.angle_beta   90.00
_cell.angle_gamma   90.00
#
_symmetry.space_group_name_H-M   'P 1'
#
loop_
_entity.id
_entity.type
_entity.pdbx_description
1 polymer ?
#
loop_
_entity_poly.entity_id
_entity_poly.type
_entity_poly.pdbx_seq_one_letter_code
_entity_poly.pdbx_strand_id
1 'polypeptide(L)'
;MRIAFFILVIFFLTGCSLEDRSEAESIVPETEVKEVKNGELDLNVSIFPEKQTIKFIITLMNNTNEMKKIEFPTSQKYEIVIKNKKSEEVYRYSKGKMFTQAIETALIKSGESMEWEEIWEYSTLSPGVYTAEITILAPETVKLKKEESFQISEEESEPK
;
A
#
# COMPACT_ATOMS: atom_id res chain seq x y z
N MET A 1 43.92 31.31 25.22
CA MET A 1 45.28 30.78 25.40
C MET A 1 45.29 29.38 24.79
N ARG A 2 45.92 29.25 23.61
CA ARG A 2 45.97 28.01 22.81
C ARG A 2 47.04 27.10 23.40
N ILE A 3 46.72 25.84 23.70
CA ILE A 3 47.72 24.82 24.00
C ILE A 3 47.54 23.71 22.96
N ALA A 4 48.45 23.74 21.99
CA ALA A 4 48.75 22.61 21.14
C ALA A 4 49.59 21.63 21.97
N PHE A 5 49.22 20.35 21.99
CA PHE A 5 50.17 19.29 22.31
C PHE A 5 49.96 18.15 21.32
N PHE A 6 50.92 18.07 20.41
CA PHE A 6 51.07 17.08 19.38
C PHE A 6 51.71 15.84 20.04
N ILE A 7 50.95 14.77 20.26
CA ILE A 7 51.53 13.46 20.60
C ILE A 7 50.97 12.43 19.60
N LEU A 8 51.80 12.20 18.58
CA LEU A 8 51.77 11.05 17.71
C LEU A 8 52.41 9.88 18.48
N VAL A 9 51.61 8.89 18.89
CA VAL A 9 52.12 7.58 19.31
C VAL A 9 51.42 6.53 18.48
N ILE A 10 52.15 6.03 17.48
CA ILE A 10 51.82 4.82 16.74
C ILE A 10 52.42 3.65 17.53
N PHE A 11 51.57 2.78 18.07
CA PHE A 11 51.93 1.41 18.44
C PHE A 11 51.16 0.47 17.50
N PHE A 12 51.87 -0.07 16.51
CA PHE A 12 51.48 -1.31 15.87
C PHE A 12 51.80 -2.45 16.84
N LEU A 13 50.88 -3.41 17.00
CA LEU A 13 51.09 -4.84 16.70
C LEU A 13 49.82 -5.64 17.03
N THR A 14 49.41 -6.42 16.05
CA THR A 14 48.26 -7.33 15.95
C THR A 14 48.40 -8.59 16.80
N GLY A 15 47.28 -9.16 17.24
CA GLY A 15 47.18 -10.55 17.69
C GLY A 15 45.76 -10.94 18.11
N CYS A 16 45.15 -11.85 17.35
CA CYS A 16 43.73 -12.24 17.36
C CYS A 16 43.20 -12.82 18.68
N SER A 17 41.90 -12.62 18.93
CA SER A 17 41.03 -13.70 19.42
C SER A 17 39.81 -13.79 18.51
N LEU A 18 39.67 -14.95 17.88
CA LEU A 18 38.46 -15.38 17.19
C LEU A 18 37.63 -16.07 18.27
N GLU A 19 36.50 -15.48 18.67
CA GLU A 19 35.44 -16.21 19.36
C GLU A 19 34.17 -16.01 18.56
N ASP A 20 33.83 -17.07 17.83
CA ASP A 20 32.61 -17.27 17.07
C ASP A 20 31.39 -16.91 17.93
N ARG A 21 30.87 -15.70 17.72
CA ARG A 21 29.44 -15.48 17.87
C ARG A 21 28.81 -15.95 16.57
N SER A 22 28.29 -17.17 16.58
CA SER A 22 27.31 -17.60 15.60
C SER A 22 26.08 -16.70 15.75
N GLU A 23 26.09 -15.54 15.09
CA GLU A 23 24.85 -14.94 14.65
C GLU A 23 24.23 -15.95 13.69
N ALA A 24 23.10 -16.51 14.10
CA ALA A 24 22.24 -17.21 13.17
C ALA A 24 21.83 -16.18 12.11
N GLU A 25 22.59 -16.11 11.02
CA GLU A 25 22.12 -15.52 9.78
C GLU A 25 20.81 -16.25 9.47
N SER A 26 19.69 -15.56 9.63
CA SER A 26 18.48 -15.98 8.96
C SER A 26 18.83 -15.91 7.49
N ILE A 27 19.04 -17.07 6.88
CA ILE A 27 19.16 -17.23 5.45
C ILE A 27 17.81 -16.80 4.89
N VAL A 28 17.61 -15.50 4.68
CA VAL A 28 16.60 -15.01 3.76
C VAL A 28 17.17 -15.41 2.41
N PRO A 29 16.56 -16.36 1.67
CA PRO A 29 17.02 -16.67 0.34
C PRO A 29 17.10 -15.36 -0.43
N GLU A 30 18.24 -15.10 -1.08
CA GLU A 30 18.51 -13.95 -1.94
C GLU A 30 17.54 -14.04 -3.14
N THR A 31 16.27 -13.77 -2.86
CA THR A 31 15.21 -13.76 -3.85
C THR A 31 15.47 -12.48 -4.64
N GLU A 32 15.68 -12.57 -5.95
CA GLU A 32 15.85 -11.38 -6.79
C GLU A 32 14.64 -10.46 -6.58
N VAL A 33 14.84 -9.39 -5.81
CA VAL A 33 13.82 -8.36 -5.57
C VAL A 33 13.90 -7.39 -6.74
N LYS A 34 12.82 -7.27 -7.51
CA LYS A 34 12.74 -6.33 -8.64
C LYS A 34 11.71 -5.26 -8.36
N GLU A 35 12.04 -4.03 -8.75
CA GLU A 35 11.08 -2.95 -8.81
C GLU A 35 9.93 -3.34 -9.74
N VAL A 36 8.71 -2.95 -9.38
CA VAL A 36 7.53 -3.23 -10.19
C VAL A 36 7.60 -2.49 -11.52
N LYS A 37 7.40 -3.22 -12.61
CA LYS A 37 7.07 -2.62 -13.91
C LYS A 37 5.57 -2.64 -14.14
N ASN A 38 5.11 -1.72 -14.99
CA ASN A 38 3.71 -1.63 -15.35
C ASN A 38 3.16 -2.94 -15.94
N GLY A 39 2.08 -3.47 -15.36
CA GLY A 39 1.43 -4.70 -15.79
C GLY A 39 1.98 -5.99 -15.18
N GLU A 40 2.95 -5.90 -14.26
CA GLU A 40 3.45 -7.08 -13.51
C GLU A 40 2.61 -7.40 -12.28
N LEU A 41 1.78 -6.45 -11.83
CA LEU A 41 0.86 -6.64 -10.74
C LEU A 41 -0.57 -6.43 -11.22
N ASP A 42 -1.48 -7.24 -10.68
CA ASP A 42 -2.90 -7.19 -10.99
C ASP A 42 -3.68 -6.61 -9.82
N LEU A 43 -4.38 -5.51 -10.09
CA LEU A 43 -5.28 -4.87 -9.14
C LEU A 43 -6.70 -5.41 -9.31
N ASN A 44 -7.21 -6.04 -8.27
CA ASN A 44 -8.59 -6.49 -8.16
C ASN A 44 -9.30 -5.73 -7.05
N VAL A 45 -10.59 -5.45 -7.25
CA VAL A 45 -11.42 -4.74 -6.27
C VAL A 45 -12.75 -5.46 -6.16
N SER A 46 -13.13 -5.79 -4.93
CA SER A 46 -14.49 -6.24 -4.61
C SER A 46 -15.20 -5.17 -3.78
N ILE A 47 -16.45 -4.87 -4.13
CA ILE A 47 -17.25 -3.84 -3.48
C ILE A 47 -18.50 -4.51 -2.91
N PHE A 48 -18.75 -4.28 -1.62
CA PHE A 48 -19.89 -4.82 -0.89
C PHE A 48 -20.70 -3.66 -0.32
N PRO A 49 -21.73 -3.19 -1.06
CA PRO A 49 -22.68 -2.24 -0.52
C PRO A 49 -23.56 -2.92 0.52
N GLU A 50 -23.60 -2.35 1.71
CA GLU A 50 -24.55 -2.66 2.77
C GLU A 50 -25.39 -1.40 3.06
N LYS A 51 -26.24 -1.39 4.09
CA LYS A 51 -27.23 -0.33 4.31
C LYS A 51 -26.65 1.10 4.23
N GLN A 52 -25.73 1.43 5.14
CA GLN A 52 -25.13 2.76 5.29
C GLN A 52 -23.60 2.69 5.24
N THR A 53 -23.08 1.58 4.72
CA THR A 53 -21.66 1.29 4.62
C THR A 53 -21.38 0.66 3.26
N ILE A 54 -20.23 0.98 2.69
CA ILE A 54 -19.68 0.23 1.56
C ILE A 54 -18.31 -0.28 1.99
N LYS A 55 -18.13 -1.59 1.91
CA LYS A 55 -16.84 -2.24 2.14
C LYS A 55 -16.12 -2.47 0.81
N PHE A 56 -14.85 -2.07 0.76
CA PHE A 56 -13.93 -2.27 -0.35
C PHE A 56 -12.86 -3.27 0.07
N ILE A 57 -12.67 -4.32 -0.72
CA ILE A 57 -11.51 -5.20 -0.64
C ILE A 57 -10.64 -4.91 -1.86
N ILE A 58 -9.45 -4.34 -1.61
CA ILE A 58 -8.48 -3.96 -2.62
C ILE A 58 -7.34 -4.97 -2.58
N THR A 59 -7.20 -5.78 -3.61
CA THR A 59 -6.19 -6.83 -3.69
C THR A 59 -5.20 -6.51 -4.80
N LEU A 60 -3.92 -6.41 -4.45
CA LEU A 60 -2.83 -6.24 -5.40
C LEU A 60 -2.00 -7.53 -5.45
N MET A 61 -2.07 -8.24 -6.57
CA MET A 61 -1.51 -9.58 -6.72
C MET A 61 -0.26 -9.57 -7.60
N ASN A 62 0.76 -10.29 -7.17
CA ASN A 62 1.96 -10.53 -7.96
C ASN A 62 1.88 -11.87 -8.70
N ASN A 63 1.53 -11.81 -9.99
CA ASN A 63 1.44 -12.99 -10.86
C ASN A 63 2.76 -13.32 -11.58
N THR A 64 3.85 -12.62 -11.25
CA THR A 64 5.18 -12.96 -11.77
C THR A 64 5.84 -14.05 -10.93
N ASN A 65 6.94 -14.60 -11.45
CA ASN A 65 7.79 -15.57 -10.76
C ASN A 65 8.87 -14.92 -9.87
N GLU A 66 8.83 -13.60 -9.69
CA GLU A 66 9.84 -12.82 -8.98
C GLU A 66 9.21 -12.09 -7.80
N MET A 67 9.99 -11.78 -6.77
CA MET A 67 9.53 -10.89 -5.71
C MET A 67 9.48 -9.46 -6.23
N LYS A 68 8.36 -8.78 -5.99
CA LYS A 68 8.14 -7.40 -6.43
C LYS A 68 8.21 -6.44 -5.26
N LYS A 69 8.94 -5.35 -5.45
CA LYS A 69 9.05 -4.23 -4.51
C LYS A 69 8.20 -3.06 -4.99
N ILE A 70 7.37 -2.54 -4.08
CA ILE A 70 6.64 -1.28 -4.25
C ILE A 70 7.12 -0.28 -3.22
N GLU A 71 7.30 0.97 -3.66
CA GLU A 71 7.52 2.09 -2.77
C GLU A 71 6.34 3.07 -2.80
N PHE A 72 5.82 3.36 -1.62
CA PHE A 72 4.80 4.37 -1.41
C PHE A 72 5.46 5.61 -0.80
N PRO A 73 5.35 6.80 -1.42
CA PRO A 73 6.01 8.01 -0.93
C PRO A 73 5.42 8.56 0.38
N THR A 74 4.22 8.10 0.74
CA THR A 74 3.50 8.50 1.94
C THR A 74 2.79 7.30 2.57
N SER A 75 2.17 7.49 3.74
CA SER A 75 1.30 6.47 4.33
C SER A 75 0.02 6.21 3.53
N GLN A 76 -0.32 7.04 2.53
CA GLN A 76 -1.43 6.79 1.62
C GLN A 76 -1.03 5.75 0.56
N LYS A 77 -1.66 4.57 0.59
CA LYS A 77 -1.37 3.48 -0.36
C LYS A 77 -2.27 3.50 -1.60
N TYR A 78 -3.49 4.01 -1.45
CA TYR A 78 -4.49 4.10 -2.50
C TYR A 78 -5.35 5.35 -2.38
N GLU A 79 -6.07 5.64 -3.45
CA GLU A 79 -7.19 6.57 -3.48
C GLU A 79 -8.44 5.82 -3.95
N ILE A 80 -9.58 6.14 -3.33
CA ILE A 80 -10.90 5.67 -3.75
C ILE A 80 -11.72 6.91 -4.07
N VAL A 81 -12.21 7.03 -5.30
CA VAL A 81 -13.13 8.10 -5.73
C VAL A 81 -14.42 7.46 -6.19
N ILE A 82 -15.55 7.89 -5.66
CA ILE A 82 -16.87 7.37 -6.06
C ILE A 82 -17.63 8.46 -6.77
N LYS A 83 -18.15 8.12 -7.94
CA LYS A 83 -18.95 9.01 -8.78
C LYS A 83 -20.36 8.43 -8.95
N ASN A 84 -21.35 9.31 -8.99
CA ASN A 84 -22.71 8.92 -9.37
C ASN A 84 -22.85 8.82 -10.90
N LYS A 85 -24.04 8.45 -11.40
CA LYS A 85 -24.34 8.36 -12.84
C LYS A 85 -24.12 9.66 -13.64
N LYS A 86 -24.07 10.82 -12.98
CA LYS A 86 -23.78 12.13 -13.61
C LYS A 86 -22.29 12.46 -13.61
N SER A 87 -21.44 11.51 -13.20
CA SER A 87 -20.00 11.70 -12.99
C SER A 87 -19.65 12.69 -11.88
N GLU A 88 -20.60 13.00 -10.99
CA GLU A 88 -20.34 13.87 -9.84
C GLU A 88 -19.67 13.05 -8.72
N GLU A 89 -18.55 13.55 -8.20
CA GLU A 89 -17.84 12.94 -7.07
C GLU A 89 -18.69 13.06 -5.80
N VAL A 90 -19.06 11.92 -5.22
CA VAL A 90 -19.81 11.83 -3.96
C VAL A 90 -18.91 11.44 -2.79
N TYR A 91 -17.76 10.84 -3.07
CA TYR A 91 -16.77 10.46 -2.06
C TYR A 91 -15.36 10.43 -2.62
N ARG A 92 -14.42 10.76 -1.73
CA ARG A 92 -12.98 10.65 -1.95
C ARG A 92 -12.32 10.23 -0.65
N TYR A 93 -11.57 9.14 -0.69
CA TYR A 93 -10.90 8.58 0.48
C TYR A 93 -9.96 9.57 1.17
N SER A 94 -9.17 10.31 0.40
CA SER A 94 -8.23 11.30 0.95
C SER A 94 -8.88 12.53 1.58
N LYS A 95 -10.16 12.80 1.31
CA LYS A 95 -10.82 14.03 1.78
C LYS A 95 -10.92 14.03 3.31
N GLY A 96 -10.29 15.03 3.93
CA GLY A 96 -10.26 15.19 5.38
C GLY A 96 -9.28 14.27 6.11
N LYS A 97 -8.49 13.46 5.40
CA LYS A 97 -7.42 12.64 5.98
C LYS A 97 -6.08 13.36 5.86
N MET A 98 -5.18 13.09 6.81
CA MET A 98 -3.77 13.47 6.73
C MET A 98 -2.92 12.22 6.61
N PHE A 99 -1.90 12.27 5.74
CA PHE A 99 -1.00 11.15 5.50
C PHE A 99 0.43 11.53 5.84
N THR A 100 1.12 10.64 6.55
CA THR A 100 2.51 10.86 6.96
C THR A 100 3.41 10.85 5.74
N GLN A 101 4.32 11.82 5.67
CA GLN A 101 5.35 11.89 4.64
C GLN A 101 6.53 10.98 5.03
N ALA A 102 6.34 9.68 4.84
CA ALA A 102 7.37 8.67 5.05
C ALA A 102 7.28 7.64 3.93
N ILE A 103 8.41 7.38 3.28
CA ILE A 103 8.51 6.35 2.26
C ILE A 103 8.33 5.00 2.94
N GLU A 104 7.40 4.20 2.46
CA GLU A 104 7.17 2.84 2.92
C GLU A 104 7.36 1.87 1.76
N THR A 105 8.11 0.81 2.02
CA THR A 105 8.39 -0.25 1.05
C THR A 105 7.55 -1.48 1.38
N ALA A 106 6.90 -2.05 0.37
CA ALA A 106 6.23 -3.33 0.47
C ALA A 106 6.86 -4.34 -0.48
N LEU A 107 6.95 -5.60 -0.03
CA LEU A 107 7.45 -6.73 -0.80
C LEU A 107 6.31 -7.72 -1.02
N ILE A 108 6.04 -8.06 -2.27
CA ILE A 108 5.02 -9.04 -2.67
C ILE A 108 5.74 -10.22 -3.30
N LYS A 109 5.72 -11.39 -2.67
CA LYS A 109 6.36 -12.58 -3.24
C LYS A 109 5.60 -13.06 -4.48
N SER A 110 6.28 -13.87 -5.29
CA SER A 110 5.66 -14.58 -6.42
C SER A 110 4.40 -15.34 -5.98
N GLY A 111 3.27 -15.07 -6.62
CA GLY A 111 1.99 -15.71 -6.33
C GLY A 111 1.30 -15.24 -5.05
N GLU A 112 1.88 -14.30 -4.30
CA GLU A 112 1.24 -13.69 -3.13
C GLU A 112 0.52 -12.38 -3.52
N SER A 113 -0.31 -11.89 -2.60
CA SER A 113 -1.01 -10.61 -2.73
C SER A 113 -0.87 -9.76 -1.47
N MET A 114 -1.05 -8.46 -1.65
CA MET A 114 -1.37 -7.53 -0.58
C MET A 114 -2.86 -7.22 -0.64
N GLU A 115 -3.49 -7.10 0.51
CA GLU A 115 -4.90 -6.76 0.63
C GLU A 115 -5.10 -5.60 1.59
N TRP A 116 -5.99 -4.69 1.20
CA TRP A 116 -6.50 -3.64 2.06
C TRP A 116 -8.02 -3.70 2.14
N GLU A 117 -8.53 -3.57 3.34
CA GLU A 117 -9.96 -3.43 3.61
C GLU A 117 -10.26 -1.98 3.97
N GLU A 118 -11.24 -1.39 3.29
CA GLU A 118 -11.73 -0.05 3.59
C GLU A 118 -13.24 -0.02 3.72
N ILE A 119 -13.70 0.70 4.73
CA ILE A 119 -15.13 0.87 4.99
C ILE A 119 -15.45 2.35 4.85
N TRP A 120 -16.38 2.66 3.95
CA TRP A 120 -16.96 3.98 3.86
C TRP A 120 -18.36 3.98 4.44
N GLU A 121 -18.52 4.66 5.59
CA GLU A 121 -19.82 4.97 6.17
C GLU A 121 -20.38 6.25 5.57
N TYR A 122 -21.64 6.23 5.14
CA TYR A 122 -22.32 7.39 4.56
C TYR A 122 -23.65 7.65 5.26
N SER A 123 -24.01 8.93 5.42
CA SER A 123 -25.28 9.31 6.02
C SER A 123 -26.46 9.09 5.06
N THR A 124 -26.28 9.46 3.80
CA THR A 124 -27.34 9.42 2.79
C THR A 124 -26.73 9.25 1.40
N LEU A 125 -27.15 8.20 0.69
CA LEU A 125 -26.94 8.05 -0.74
C LEU A 125 -28.27 7.74 -1.40
N SER A 126 -28.55 8.38 -2.54
CA SER A 126 -29.72 8.02 -3.32
C SER A 126 -29.52 6.62 -3.94
N PRO A 127 -30.57 5.79 -4.00
CA PRO A 127 -30.54 4.55 -4.74
C PRO A 127 -30.11 4.77 -6.20
N GLY A 128 -29.33 3.84 -6.74
CA GLY A 128 -28.83 3.93 -8.11
C GLY A 128 -27.47 3.29 -8.31
N VAL A 129 -26.94 3.46 -9.52
CA VAL A 129 -25.62 2.95 -9.93
C VAL A 129 -24.56 4.01 -9.68
N TYR A 130 -23.46 3.55 -9.11
CA TYR A 130 -22.26 4.33 -8.82
C TYR A 130 -21.04 3.63 -9.44
N THR A 131 -19.98 4.41 -9.65
CA THR A 131 -18.68 3.90 -10.10
C THR A 131 -17.64 4.27 -9.07
N ALA A 132 -16.93 3.27 -8.54
CA ALA A 132 -15.74 3.46 -7.73
C ALA A 132 -14.50 3.36 -8.62
N GLU A 133 -13.62 4.34 -8.49
CA GLU A 133 -12.30 4.41 -9.11
C GLU A 133 -11.25 4.24 -8.01
N ILE A 134 -10.49 3.15 -8.07
CA ILE A 134 -9.45 2.79 -7.12
C ILE A 134 -8.11 2.94 -7.81
N THR A 135 -7.18 3.69 -7.21
CA THR A 135 -5.82 3.89 -7.74
C THR A 135 -4.78 3.56 -6.68
N ILE A 136 -3.78 2.74 -7.00
CA ILE A 136 -2.61 2.50 -6.14
C ILE A 136 -1.62 3.66 -6.32
N LEU A 137 -1.20 4.27 -5.22
CA LEU A 137 -0.38 5.48 -5.21
C LEU A 137 1.11 5.17 -5.04
N ALA A 138 1.68 4.45 -6.00
CA ALA A 138 3.12 4.25 -6.11
C ALA A 138 3.66 4.81 -7.46
N PRO A 139 4.79 5.56 -7.47
CA PRO A 139 5.30 6.27 -8.65
C PRO A 139 5.58 5.38 -9.87
N GLU A 140 6.02 4.15 -9.65
CA GLU A 140 6.33 3.19 -10.73
C GLU A 140 5.08 2.38 -11.18
N THR A 141 3.95 2.60 -10.50
CA THR A 141 2.70 1.87 -10.75
C THR A 141 1.56 2.78 -11.19
N VAL A 142 1.86 3.92 -11.80
CA VAL A 142 0.89 4.99 -12.14
C VAL A 142 -0.34 4.51 -12.95
N LYS A 143 -0.32 3.32 -13.56
CA LYS A 143 -1.49 2.74 -14.24
C LYS A 143 -2.25 1.65 -13.45
N LEU A 144 -1.89 1.37 -12.20
CA LEU A 144 -2.69 0.50 -11.33
C LEU A 144 -3.93 1.24 -10.86
N LYS A 145 -4.89 1.34 -11.78
CA LYS A 145 -6.20 1.90 -11.57
C LYS A 145 -7.25 0.89 -11.99
N LYS A 146 -8.30 0.77 -11.19
CA LYS A 146 -9.45 -0.10 -11.45
C LYS A 146 -10.73 0.71 -11.27
N GLU A 147 -11.66 0.56 -12.20
CA GLU A 147 -13.01 1.10 -12.07
C GLU A 147 -13.99 -0.06 -11.94
N GLU A 148 -14.87 0.01 -10.96
CA GLU A 148 -15.91 -0.98 -10.70
C GLU A 148 -17.24 -0.28 -10.43
N SER A 149 -18.31 -0.79 -11.04
CA SER A 149 -19.66 -0.26 -10.84
C SER A 149 -20.40 -1.08 -9.79
N PHE A 150 -21.18 -0.42 -8.94
CA PHE A 150 -21.98 -1.05 -7.90
C PHE A 150 -23.33 -0.36 -7.76
N GLN A 151 -24.30 -1.06 -7.16
CA GLN A 151 -25.66 -0.57 -6.99
C GLN A 151 -25.95 -0.32 -5.52
N ILE A 152 -26.54 0.84 -5.22
CA ILE A 152 -27.23 1.13 -3.96
C ILE A 152 -28.71 0.88 -4.19
N SER A 153 -29.28 -0.05 -3.43
CA SER A 153 -30.71 -0.38 -3.47
C SER A 153 -31.51 0.56 -2.57
N GLU A 154 -32.81 0.68 -2.83
CA GLU A 154 -33.73 1.29 -1.86
C GLU A 154 -33.72 0.50 -0.56
N GLU A 155 -33.65 1.21 0.57
CA GLU A 155 -33.78 0.59 1.89
C GLU A 155 -35.23 0.08 2.00
N GLU A 156 -35.43 -1.23 1.95
CA GLU A 156 -36.73 -1.81 2.28
C GLU A 156 -37.06 -1.42 3.71
N SER A 157 -38.08 -0.59 3.89
CA SER A 157 -38.60 -0.27 5.21
C SER A 157 -39.10 -1.57 5.85
N GLU A 158 -38.41 -2.07 6.87
CA GLU A 158 -38.93 -3.18 7.67
C GLU A 158 -40.34 -2.81 8.16
N PRO A 159 -41.35 -3.68 7.96
CA PRO A 159 -42.66 -3.44 8.53
C PRO A 159 -42.54 -3.39 10.05
N LYS A 160 -43.07 -2.30 10.63
CA LYS A 160 -43.18 -2.09 12.08
C LYS A 160 -43.95 -3.19 12.79
#